data_AF-A0A2R4CFR0-F1
#
_entry.id   AF-A0A2R4CFR0-F1
#
_cell.length_a   1.000
_cell.length_b   1.000
_cell.length_c   1.000
_cell.angle_alpha   90.00
_cell.angle_beta   90.00
_cell.angle_gamma   90.00
#
_symmetry.space_group_name_H-M   'P 1'
#
loop_
_entity.id
_entity.type
_entity.pdbx_description
1 polymer ?
#
loop_
_entity_poly.entity_id
_entity_poly.type
_entity_poly.pdbx_seq_one_letter_code
_entity_poly.pdbx_strand_id
1 'polypeptide(L)'
;MRQVLAFWRDVEIFNIPDAPTVGQPGRSAPVDDAQLELEDLGVEDAGSSDSGPERIVQTFRPDEPRTLPWHEPRFRLSDQVDASAASDPKKLPDSYAHAIYLGVGPKHGFVQFILDAHGLRPTEDERYRPVRGVGWLAGFIVDEDGGPLENTYVAAAFAVGSELLRAGASLDGVAGTLQSRATQFDARVAERRQQHADNAPDEAPYRLTWEALVDEWGIALRHLAGDDAEASLAPAIHIETVRLYRSRKTGELNPRPEQAAAMFNSFFLEELALLQQQDPATFPAALAQYLGPDSPAAERTDLLAGDELARQVRPALMPAGRWPAAPHEPLVLAQQAAVGRIMATVGRADGAQSRGLVAVNGPPGTGKTTLLRDLVADAVVQRARRIAALEHPRELFSDRTAHADGSVKFYTEAPVLREDIVAGTEIVVTSSNNEAVQNISFELPFARDDKAFADAAYLPEAAAWLARKCRLRGRPWGWWPERSGRSSAARRWPMR
;
A
#
# COMPACT_ATOMS: atom_id res chain seq x y z
N MET A 1 -11.92 29.39 -5.11
CA MET A 1 -10.56 29.09 -4.64
C MET A 1 -10.54 28.39 -3.28
N ARG A 2 -10.98 28.99 -2.15
CA ARG A 2 -10.89 28.35 -0.82
C ARG A 2 -11.61 26.99 -0.67
N GLN A 3 -12.84 26.85 -1.19
CA GLN A 3 -13.57 25.57 -1.13
C GLN A 3 -12.96 24.49 -2.05
N VAL A 4 -12.43 24.92 -3.20
CA VAL A 4 -11.70 24.07 -4.15
C VAL A 4 -10.41 23.58 -3.49
N LEU A 5 -9.62 24.46 -2.87
CA LEU A 5 -8.40 24.09 -2.16
C LEU A 5 -8.65 23.22 -0.92
N ALA A 6 -9.77 23.42 -0.21
CA ALA A 6 -10.16 22.53 0.87
C ALA A 6 -10.49 21.11 0.35
N PHE A 7 -11.33 21.01 -0.69
CA PHE A 7 -11.63 19.73 -1.35
C PHE A 7 -10.37 19.03 -1.88
N TRP A 8 -9.50 19.76 -2.58
CA TRP A 8 -8.27 19.17 -3.14
C TRP A 8 -7.17 18.93 -2.12
N ARG A 9 -7.22 19.54 -0.93
CA ARG A 9 -6.37 19.15 0.22
C ARG A 9 -6.78 17.79 0.77
N ASP A 10 -8.07 17.46 0.66
CA ASP A 10 -8.63 16.18 1.08
C ASP A 10 -8.48 15.10 -0.01
N VAL A 11 -8.19 15.50 -1.26
CA VAL A 11 -7.75 14.63 -2.36
C VAL A 11 -6.22 14.52 -2.35
N GLU A 12 -5.66 13.34 -2.64
CA GLU A 12 -4.22 13.03 -2.50
C GLU A 12 -3.22 13.93 -3.27
N ILE A 13 -3.68 14.92 -4.06
CA ILE A 13 -2.84 15.83 -4.84
C ILE A 13 -1.90 16.66 -3.97
N PHE A 14 -2.34 17.09 -2.78
CA PHE A 14 -1.49 17.82 -1.83
C PHE A 14 -0.89 16.91 -0.75
N ASN A 15 -1.00 15.58 -0.90
CA ASN A 15 -0.33 14.68 0.01
C ASN A 15 1.18 14.76 -0.25
N ILE A 16 1.92 15.17 0.79
CA ILE A 16 3.38 15.25 0.72
C ILE A 16 3.90 13.83 0.93
N PRO A 17 4.60 13.24 -0.06
CA PRO A 17 5.08 11.87 0.04
C PRO A 17 6.12 11.76 1.16
N ASP A 18 6.17 10.62 1.85
CA ASP A 18 7.18 10.38 2.88
C ASP A 18 8.54 10.09 2.25
N ALA A 19 9.59 10.76 2.75
CA ALA A 19 10.97 10.43 2.43
C ALA A 19 11.43 9.23 3.28
N PRO A 20 12.33 8.38 2.76
CA PRO A 20 12.86 7.27 3.54
C PRO A 20 13.66 7.79 4.74
N THR A 21 13.48 7.14 5.88
CA THR A 21 14.13 7.50 7.16
C THR A 21 15.55 6.95 7.26
N VAL A 22 16.47 7.78 7.72
CA VAL A 22 17.87 7.39 8.03
C VAL A 22 17.89 6.56 9.31
N GLY A 23 17.85 5.23 9.18
CA GLY A 23 18.15 4.28 10.26
C GLY A 23 16.95 3.65 10.99
N GLN A 24 16.45 2.54 10.45
CA GLN A 24 16.38 1.23 11.11
C GLN A 24 16.10 0.18 10.03
N PRO A 25 16.80 -0.98 10.02
CA PRO A 25 16.45 -2.06 9.11
C PRO A 25 15.04 -2.55 9.48
N GLY A 26 14.08 -2.37 8.57
CA GLY A 26 12.80 -3.08 8.62
C GLY A 26 11.58 -2.37 9.20
N ARG A 27 11.59 -1.05 9.51
CA ARG A 27 10.34 -0.35 9.91
C ARG A 27 9.80 0.54 8.78
N SER A 28 8.73 0.08 8.15
CA SER A 28 7.83 0.90 7.34
C SER A 28 6.46 0.96 8.02
N ALA A 29 6.24 2.02 8.79
CA ALA A 29 4.94 2.61 9.13
C ALA A 29 5.19 3.81 10.08
N PRO A 30 4.38 4.88 10.02
CA PRO A 30 4.44 5.95 11.00
C PRO A 30 4.11 5.38 12.39
N VAL A 31 4.98 5.64 13.35
CA VAL A 31 4.77 5.34 14.77
C VAL A 31 3.72 6.32 15.27
N ASP A 32 2.53 5.80 15.59
CA ASP A 32 1.57 6.49 16.45
C ASP A 32 1.73 5.95 17.88
N ASP A 33 1.64 6.85 18.85
CA ASP A 33 1.99 6.64 20.25
C ASP A 33 1.12 5.54 20.90
N ALA A 34 1.73 4.39 21.17
CA ALA A 34 1.27 3.46 22.20
C ALA A 34 2.46 2.59 22.66
N GLN A 35 3.16 3.06 23.69
CA GLN A 35 3.98 2.17 24.53
C GLN A 35 3.06 1.15 25.19
N LEU A 36 3.21 -0.12 24.84
CA LEU A 36 2.88 -1.23 25.75
C LEU A 36 3.97 -2.29 25.64
N GLU A 37 4.60 -2.51 26.79
CA GLU A 37 5.61 -3.51 27.08
C GLU A 37 5.11 -4.92 26.73
N LEU A 38 5.89 -5.68 25.96
CA LEU A 38 5.85 -7.13 25.97
C LEU A 38 7.29 -7.63 25.77
N GLU A 39 7.97 -7.80 26.90
CA GLU A 39 9.15 -8.65 27.01
C GLU A 39 8.76 -10.12 26.77
N ASP A 40 9.76 -10.87 26.29
CA ASP A 40 9.88 -12.32 26.40
C ASP A 40 9.21 -13.21 25.32
N LEU A 41 9.78 -13.18 24.12
CA LEU A 41 9.83 -14.37 23.25
C LEU A 41 11.24 -14.50 22.67
N GLY A 42 12.08 -15.26 23.36
CA GLY A 42 13.41 -15.65 22.89
C GLY A 42 13.35 -16.38 21.55
N VAL A 43 13.87 -15.73 20.52
CA VAL A 43 14.19 -16.36 19.23
C VAL A 43 15.71 -16.46 19.17
N GLU A 44 16.23 -17.69 19.32
CA GLU A 44 17.63 -17.99 19.07
C GLU A 44 17.94 -17.77 17.58
N ASP A 45 18.83 -16.82 17.33
CA ASP A 45 19.28 -16.43 15.99
C ASP A 45 20.32 -17.44 15.48
N ALA A 46 19.86 -18.39 14.66
CA ALA A 46 20.71 -19.38 14.02
C ALA A 46 21.20 -18.87 12.66
N GLY A 47 22.35 -18.20 12.68
CA GLY A 47 23.37 -18.19 11.62
C GLY A 47 22.97 -17.60 10.26
N SER A 48 23.36 -16.35 10.01
CA SER A 48 23.47 -15.78 8.66
C SER A 48 24.88 -15.29 8.39
N SER A 49 25.51 -15.94 7.42
CA SER A 49 26.76 -15.56 6.78
C SER A 49 26.71 -14.12 6.23
N ASP A 50 27.86 -13.45 6.34
CA ASP A 50 28.32 -12.24 5.65
C ASP A 50 27.45 -11.78 4.47
N SER A 51 26.40 -10.99 4.78
CA SER A 51 25.50 -10.40 3.79
C SER A 51 25.34 -8.92 4.11
N GLY A 52 25.84 -8.07 3.21
CA GLY A 52 25.68 -6.62 3.32
C GLY A 52 24.20 -6.20 3.46
N PRO A 53 23.95 -5.01 4.04
CA PRO A 53 22.61 -4.55 4.38
C PRO A 53 21.67 -4.49 3.18
N GLU A 54 20.42 -4.97 3.34
CA GLU A 54 19.42 -5.02 2.26
C GLU A 54 19.00 -3.62 1.76
N ARG A 55 19.04 -2.63 2.66
CA ARG A 55 18.62 -1.24 2.41
C ARG A 55 19.45 -0.27 3.24
N ILE A 56 20.01 0.76 2.60
CA ILE A 56 20.73 1.85 3.28
C ILE A 56 20.19 3.19 2.78
N VAL A 57 19.93 4.12 3.70
CA VAL A 57 19.53 5.50 3.38
C VAL A 57 20.64 6.44 3.82
N GLN A 58 21.13 7.27 2.90
CA GLN A 58 22.13 8.30 3.13
C GLN A 58 21.53 9.67 2.82
N THR A 59 21.78 10.65 3.69
CA THR A 59 21.38 12.04 3.50
C THR A 59 22.58 12.87 3.08
N PHE A 60 22.36 13.70 2.07
CA PHE A 60 23.33 14.61 1.50
C PHE A 60 22.79 16.03 1.55
N ARG A 61 23.67 17.01 1.70
CA ARG A 61 23.32 18.43 1.54
C ARG A 61 23.95 18.96 0.25
N PRO A 62 23.21 19.69 -0.60
CA PRO A 62 23.72 20.19 -1.88
C PRO A 62 24.98 21.07 -1.77
N ASP A 63 25.17 21.75 -0.64
CA ASP A 63 26.32 22.61 -0.34
C ASP A 63 27.56 21.85 0.19
N GLU A 64 27.42 20.57 0.51
CA GLU A 64 28.48 19.72 1.06
C GLU A 64 28.76 18.53 0.12
N PRO A 65 29.71 18.66 -0.84
CA PRO A 65 30.06 17.57 -1.76
C PRO A 65 30.55 16.33 -1.00
N ARG A 66 29.96 15.17 -1.31
CA ARG A 66 30.39 13.88 -0.75
C ARG A 66 30.44 12.81 -1.83
N THR A 67 31.21 11.76 -1.57
CA THR A 67 31.26 10.58 -2.42
C THR A 67 29.88 9.94 -2.53
N LEU A 68 29.40 9.76 -3.76
CA LEU A 68 28.11 9.14 -4.04
C LEU A 68 28.19 7.62 -3.91
N PRO A 69 27.06 6.94 -3.61
CA PRO A 69 27.07 5.49 -3.37
C PRO A 69 27.65 4.67 -4.52
N TRP A 70 27.36 5.01 -5.78
CA TRP A 70 27.91 4.34 -6.96
C TRP A 70 29.41 4.65 -7.24
N HIS A 71 30.08 5.40 -6.37
CA HIS A 71 31.55 5.49 -6.35
C HIS A 71 32.17 4.60 -5.27
N GLU A 72 31.37 4.02 -4.38
CA GLU A 72 31.85 3.15 -3.31
C GLU A 72 31.91 1.68 -3.80
N PRO A 73 33.06 1.00 -3.72
CA PRO A 73 33.21 -0.38 -4.20
C PRO A 73 32.25 -1.40 -3.58
N ARG A 74 31.71 -1.11 -2.38
CA ARG A 74 30.75 -1.98 -1.68
C ARG A 74 29.37 -2.06 -2.35
N PHE A 75 29.04 -1.09 -3.21
CA PHE A 75 27.77 -1.04 -3.94
C PHE A 75 27.89 -1.42 -5.42
N ARG A 76 29.10 -1.78 -5.87
CA ARG A 76 29.37 -2.21 -7.25
C ARG A 76 29.77 -3.67 -7.26
N LEU A 77 28.76 -4.53 -7.14
CA LEU A 77 28.99 -5.98 -7.11
C LEU A 77 29.42 -6.51 -8.48
N SER A 78 29.03 -5.84 -9.56
CA SER A 78 29.48 -6.11 -10.93
C SER A 78 31.01 -6.03 -11.11
N ASP A 79 31.68 -5.08 -10.43
CA ASP A 79 33.13 -4.91 -10.47
C ASP A 79 33.90 -6.05 -9.78
N GLN A 80 33.22 -6.85 -8.94
CA GLN A 80 33.82 -7.91 -8.14
C GLN A 80 33.77 -9.30 -8.82
N VAL A 81 33.40 -9.35 -10.10
CA VAL A 81 33.16 -10.60 -10.85
C VAL A 81 34.37 -10.96 -11.70
N ASP A 82 34.88 -12.19 -11.53
CA ASP A 82 35.86 -12.77 -12.44
C ASP A 82 35.27 -12.93 -13.86
N ALA A 83 36.02 -12.52 -14.89
CA ALA A 83 35.61 -12.52 -16.30
C ALA A 83 35.06 -13.88 -16.84
N SER A 84 35.30 -14.99 -16.12
CA SER A 84 34.79 -16.32 -16.45
C SER A 84 33.29 -16.53 -16.14
N ALA A 85 32.69 -15.73 -15.26
CA ALA A 85 31.28 -15.82 -14.87
C ALA A 85 30.31 -15.02 -15.78
N ALA A 86 30.83 -14.19 -16.68
CA ALA A 86 30.07 -13.29 -17.55
C ALA A 86 29.25 -13.99 -18.67
N SER A 87 29.38 -15.31 -18.82
CA SER A 87 28.71 -16.07 -19.90
C SER A 87 27.32 -16.61 -19.53
N ASP A 88 26.97 -16.67 -18.25
CA ASP A 88 25.65 -17.15 -17.79
C ASP A 88 25.01 -16.09 -16.87
N PRO A 89 23.92 -15.43 -17.31
CA PRO A 89 23.26 -14.41 -16.49
C PRO A 89 22.76 -14.95 -15.15
N LYS A 90 22.61 -16.26 -14.95
CA LYS A 90 22.24 -16.87 -13.66
C LYS A 90 23.39 -16.93 -12.65
N LYS A 91 24.63 -16.74 -13.11
CA LYS A 91 25.86 -16.79 -12.29
C LYS A 91 26.41 -15.40 -11.97
N LEU A 92 25.85 -14.34 -12.55
CA LEU A 92 26.15 -12.97 -12.16
C LEU A 92 25.73 -12.73 -10.71
N PRO A 93 26.45 -11.84 -9.98
CA PRO A 93 26.07 -11.48 -8.62
C PRO A 93 24.73 -10.74 -8.59
N ASP A 94 24.24 -10.55 -7.36
CA ASP A 94 23.23 -9.54 -7.07
C ASP A 94 23.72 -8.16 -7.52
N SER A 95 22.81 -7.21 -7.60
CA SER A 95 23.12 -5.83 -8.01
C SER A 95 22.55 -4.85 -6.98
N TYR A 96 22.84 -3.57 -7.14
CA TYR A 96 22.22 -2.49 -6.37
C TYR A 96 21.50 -1.52 -7.28
N ALA A 97 20.48 -0.86 -6.76
CA ALA A 97 19.90 0.34 -7.34
C ALA A 97 19.84 1.44 -6.28
N HIS A 98 19.96 2.67 -6.73
CA HIS A 98 19.96 3.86 -5.89
C HIS A 98 18.73 4.71 -6.20
N ALA A 99 17.78 4.74 -5.29
CA ALA A 99 16.62 5.62 -5.35
C ALA A 99 17.00 6.99 -4.80
N ILE A 100 16.97 7.99 -5.67
CA ILE A 100 17.33 9.37 -5.35
C ILE A 100 16.05 10.15 -5.05
N TYR A 101 16.02 10.85 -3.93
CA TYR A 101 14.96 11.76 -3.51
C TYR A 101 15.56 13.16 -3.41
N LEU A 102 15.07 14.06 -4.25
CA LEU A 102 15.48 15.45 -4.34
C LEU A 102 14.56 16.34 -3.52
N GLY A 103 15.12 17.36 -2.88
CA GLY A 103 14.36 18.37 -2.18
C GLY A 103 13.72 17.82 -0.92
N VAL A 104 14.50 17.08 -0.13
CA VAL A 104 14.03 16.46 1.09
C VAL A 104 13.98 17.51 2.20
N GLY A 105 12.82 17.63 2.84
CA GLY A 105 12.55 18.67 3.83
C GLY A 105 11.39 18.32 4.76
N PRO A 106 11.20 19.07 5.86
CA PRO A 106 10.12 18.81 6.79
C PRO A 106 8.75 19.06 6.15
N LYS A 107 7.80 18.11 6.30
CA LYS A 107 6.45 18.25 5.72
C LYS A 107 5.74 19.52 6.17
N HIS A 108 5.88 19.90 7.45
CA HIS A 108 5.30 21.13 7.96
C HIS A 108 5.82 22.39 7.24
N GLY A 109 7.08 22.39 6.79
CA GLY A 109 7.67 23.50 6.03
C GLY A 109 7.03 23.63 4.66
N PHE A 110 6.83 22.51 3.95
CA PHE A 110 6.11 22.50 2.67
C PHE A 110 4.65 22.93 2.82
N VAL A 111 3.93 22.45 3.84
CA VAL A 111 2.55 22.87 4.11
C VAL A 111 2.49 24.37 4.35
N GLN A 112 3.36 24.89 5.23
CA GLN A 112 3.41 26.31 5.53
C GLN A 112 3.71 27.15 4.28
N PHE A 113 4.68 26.72 3.47
CA PHE A 113 5.00 27.36 2.20
C PHE A 113 3.80 27.43 1.25
N ILE A 114 3.06 26.32 1.07
CA ILE A 114 1.86 26.27 0.21
C ILE A 114 0.79 27.21 0.76
N LEU A 115 0.56 27.21 2.08
CA LEU A 115 -0.43 28.10 2.70
C LEU A 115 -0.07 29.56 2.48
N ASP A 116 1.19 29.94 2.68
CA ASP A 116 1.66 31.31 2.51
C ASP A 116 1.61 31.75 1.04
N ALA A 117 2.05 30.88 0.12
CA ALA A 117 2.03 31.14 -1.33
C ALA A 117 0.61 31.40 -1.86
N HIS A 118 -0.41 30.78 -1.25
CA HIS A 118 -1.82 30.91 -1.66
C HIS A 118 -2.65 31.82 -0.74
N GLY A 119 -2.02 32.53 0.21
CA GLY A 119 -2.71 33.42 1.14
C GLY A 119 -3.77 32.72 2.01
N LEU A 120 -3.52 31.45 2.33
CA LEU A 120 -4.38 30.60 3.15
C LEU A 120 -3.96 30.63 4.61
N ARG A 121 -4.88 30.21 5.49
CA ARG A 121 -4.59 30.00 6.90
C ARG A 121 -4.84 28.54 7.25
N PRO A 122 -4.03 27.94 8.13
CA PRO A 122 -4.30 26.60 8.62
C PRO A 122 -5.63 26.56 9.36
N THR A 123 -6.37 25.49 9.14
CA THR A 123 -7.61 25.13 9.86
C THR A 123 -7.31 24.84 11.33
N GLU A 124 -8.35 24.81 12.18
CA GLU A 124 -8.17 24.44 13.60
C GLU A 124 -7.49 23.09 13.76
N ASP A 125 -7.94 22.07 13.03
CA ASP A 125 -7.34 20.74 13.08
C ASP A 125 -5.86 20.73 12.69
N GLU A 126 -5.45 21.44 11.64
CA GLU A 126 -4.03 21.54 11.24
C GLU A 126 -3.17 22.27 12.27
N ARG A 127 -3.76 23.21 13.03
CA ARG A 127 -3.06 23.88 14.13
C ARG A 127 -2.87 22.96 15.33
N TYR A 128 -3.86 22.12 15.64
CA TYR A 128 -3.79 21.19 16.77
C TYR A 128 -3.03 19.90 16.44
N ARG A 129 -3.03 19.47 15.17
CA ARG A 129 -2.35 18.28 14.67
C ARG A 129 -1.60 18.61 13.37
N PRO A 130 -0.48 19.34 13.45
CA PRO A 130 0.34 19.65 12.28
C PRO A 130 0.88 18.36 11.65
N VAL A 131 0.93 18.34 10.31
CA VAL A 131 1.53 17.23 9.56
C VAL A 131 2.98 17.05 9.98
N ARG A 132 3.33 15.86 10.46
CA ARG A 132 4.67 15.49 10.89
C ARG A 132 5.36 14.65 9.80
N GLY A 133 6.69 14.57 9.90
CA GLY A 133 7.51 13.77 9.00
C GLY A 133 8.34 14.59 8.02
N VAL A 134 8.98 13.88 7.11
CA VAL A 134 9.88 14.43 6.09
C VAL A 134 9.31 14.05 4.73
N GLY A 135 9.26 15.01 3.80
CA GLY A 135 8.85 14.76 2.42
C GLY A 135 9.90 15.15 1.41
N TRP A 136 9.58 14.98 0.12
CA TRP A 136 10.50 15.21 -1.00
C TRP A 136 9.78 15.83 -2.20
N LEU A 137 10.53 16.41 -3.15
CA LEU A 137 10.01 17.16 -4.30
C LEU A 137 10.08 16.41 -5.63
N ALA A 138 11.13 15.62 -5.85
CA ALA A 138 11.25 14.75 -7.00
C ALA A 138 12.07 13.50 -6.66
N GLY A 139 11.97 12.45 -7.45
CA GLY A 139 12.81 11.26 -7.29
C GLY A 139 13.00 10.51 -8.60
N PHE A 140 14.06 9.72 -8.68
CA PHE A 140 14.41 8.88 -9.84
C PHE A 140 15.36 7.76 -9.42
N ILE A 141 15.58 6.77 -10.29
CA ILE A 141 16.46 5.64 -10.01
C ILE A 141 17.76 5.75 -10.79
N VAL A 142 18.84 5.36 -10.13
CA VAL A 142 20.18 5.18 -10.71
C VAL A 142 20.59 3.72 -10.53
N ASP A 143 21.22 3.13 -11.55
CA ASP A 143 21.76 1.77 -11.50
C ASP A 143 23.04 1.66 -10.62
N GLU A 144 23.58 0.45 -10.47
CA GLU A 144 24.78 0.20 -9.66
C GLU A 144 26.02 0.99 -10.12
N ASP A 145 26.10 1.39 -11.38
CA ASP A 145 27.25 2.08 -11.97
C ASP A 145 27.09 3.60 -11.97
N GLY A 146 25.95 4.12 -11.53
CA GLY A 146 25.67 5.55 -11.51
C GLY A 146 24.92 6.03 -12.75
N GLY A 147 24.44 5.14 -13.62
CA GLY A 147 23.62 5.48 -14.78
C GLY A 147 22.17 5.77 -14.38
N PRO A 148 21.62 6.97 -14.65
CA PRO A 148 20.20 7.24 -14.42
C PRO A 148 19.34 6.35 -15.32
N LEU A 149 18.29 5.75 -14.78
CA LEU A 149 17.36 4.91 -15.53
C LEU A 149 16.27 5.76 -16.19
N GLU A 150 15.98 5.47 -17.47
CA GLU A 150 14.95 6.15 -18.25
C GLU A 150 13.56 5.87 -17.71
N ASN A 151 12.65 6.84 -17.82
CA ASN A 151 11.26 6.72 -17.39
C ASN A 151 11.09 6.39 -15.89
N THR A 152 12.08 6.72 -15.05
CA THR A 152 11.99 6.52 -13.59
C THR A 152 11.76 7.80 -12.79
N TYR A 153 11.79 8.96 -13.45
CA TYR A 153 11.60 10.24 -12.81
C TYR A 153 10.15 10.49 -12.41
N VAL A 154 9.97 10.93 -11.17
CA VAL A 154 8.69 11.31 -10.58
C VAL A 154 8.84 12.66 -9.88
N ALA A 155 8.00 13.62 -10.21
CA ALA A 155 7.85 14.85 -9.44
C ALA A 155 6.70 14.71 -8.42
N ALA A 156 6.82 15.36 -7.26
CA ALA A 156 5.78 15.36 -6.26
C ALA A 156 4.55 16.16 -6.76
N ALA A 157 3.38 15.52 -6.75
CA ALA A 157 2.14 16.12 -7.26
C ALA A 157 1.78 17.43 -6.56
N PHE A 158 2.06 17.55 -5.26
CA PHE A 158 1.78 18.78 -4.50
C PHE A 158 2.59 19.98 -5.01
N ALA A 159 3.81 19.75 -5.52
CA ALA A 159 4.64 20.82 -6.07
C ALA A 159 4.07 21.31 -7.40
N VAL A 160 3.59 20.40 -8.25
CA VAL A 160 2.89 20.73 -9.51
C VAL A 160 1.56 21.44 -9.23
N GLY A 161 0.77 20.92 -8.28
CA GLY A 161 -0.49 21.54 -7.88
C GLY A 161 -0.29 22.96 -7.38
N SER A 162 0.73 23.19 -6.54
CA SER A 162 1.07 24.52 -6.04
C SER A 162 1.49 25.47 -7.16
N GLU A 163 2.31 25.00 -8.12
CA GLU A 163 2.72 25.78 -9.29
C GLU A 163 1.51 26.21 -10.14
N LEU A 164 0.64 25.27 -10.50
CA LEU A 164 -0.53 25.53 -11.33
C LEU A 164 -1.47 26.54 -10.67
N LEU A 165 -1.68 26.42 -9.36
CA LEU A 165 -2.48 27.38 -8.60
C LEU A 165 -1.86 28.78 -8.58
N ARG A 166 -0.53 28.87 -8.41
CA ARG A 166 0.19 30.14 -8.44
C ARG A 166 0.10 30.80 -9.81
N ALA A 167 0.08 30.00 -10.88
CA ALA A 167 -0.12 30.45 -12.25
C ALA A 167 -1.60 30.74 -12.61
N GLY A 168 -2.55 30.48 -11.70
CA GLY A 168 -3.98 30.60 -11.98
C GLY A 168 -4.52 29.58 -13.00
N ALA A 169 -3.79 28.48 -13.23
CA ALA A 169 -4.15 27.41 -14.15
C ALA A 169 -5.06 26.36 -13.49
N SER A 170 -5.75 25.55 -14.33
CA SER A 170 -6.53 24.42 -13.83
C SER A 170 -5.63 23.31 -13.29
N LEU A 171 -6.07 22.65 -12.22
CA LEU A 171 -5.42 21.46 -11.67
C LEU A 171 -5.60 20.21 -12.55
N ASP A 172 -6.48 20.25 -13.56
CA ASP A 172 -6.58 19.16 -14.55
C ASP A 172 -5.26 18.97 -15.33
N GLY A 173 -4.42 20.02 -15.36
CA GLY A 173 -3.09 19.98 -15.95
C GLY A 173 -2.05 19.19 -15.13
N VAL A 174 -2.34 18.76 -13.90
CA VAL A 174 -1.35 18.11 -13.01
C VAL A 174 -0.72 16.89 -13.69
N ALA A 175 -1.53 15.97 -14.21
CA ALA A 175 -1.03 14.75 -14.85
C ALA A 175 -0.15 15.07 -16.08
N GLY A 176 -0.58 16.01 -16.91
CA GLY A 176 0.19 16.46 -18.08
C GLY A 176 1.52 17.10 -17.70
N THR A 177 1.54 17.93 -16.66
CA THR A 177 2.77 18.57 -16.17
C THR A 177 3.72 17.55 -15.52
N LEU A 178 3.21 16.58 -14.76
CA LEU A 178 4.01 15.48 -14.22
C LEU A 178 4.70 14.69 -15.35
N GLN A 179 3.94 14.31 -16.38
CA GLN A 179 4.48 13.62 -17.57
C GLN A 179 5.51 14.49 -18.30
N SER A 180 5.22 15.78 -18.50
CA SER A 180 6.15 16.71 -19.14
C SER A 180 7.46 16.83 -18.38
N ARG A 181 7.44 16.85 -17.04
CA ARG A 181 8.66 16.91 -16.22
C ARG A 181 9.49 15.63 -16.33
N ALA A 182 8.84 14.46 -16.36
CA ALA A 182 9.53 13.19 -16.62
C ALA A 182 10.23 13.19 -17.98
N THR A 183 9.53 13.58 -19.04
CA THR A 183 10.13 13.69 -20.39
C THR A 183 11.28 14.70 -20.45
N GLN A 184 11.15 15.84 -19.77
CA GLN A 184 12.24 16.83 -19.70
C GLN A 184 13.46 16.30 -18.94
N PHE A 185 13.26 15.52 -17.87
CA PHE A 185 14.36 14.86 -17.18
C PHE A 185 15.08 13.87 -18.08
N ASP A 186 14.34 12.99 -18.77
CA ASP A 186 14.93 12.01 -19.69
C ASP A 186 15.71 12.70 -20.83
N ALA A 187 15.19 13.81 -21.36
CA ALA A 187 15.88 14.62 -22.37
C ALA A 187 17.22 15.19 -21.86
N ARG A 188 17.27 15.72 -20.62
CA ARG A 188 18.51 16.21 -20.00
C ARG A 188 19.50 15.08 -19.76
N VAL A 189 19.05 13.91 -19.32
CA VAL A 189 19.91 12.73 -19.14
C VAL A 189 20.48 12.27 -20.48
N ALA A 190 19.67 12.22 -21.53
CA ALA A 190 20.11 11.87 -22.88
C ALA A 190 21.16 12.86 -23.42
N GLU A 191 20.95 14.16 -23.20
CA GLU A 191 21.92 15.20 -23.57
C GLU A 191 23.26 15.01 -22.84
N ARG A 192 23.23 14.80 -21.51
CA ARG A 192 24.46 14.55 -20.72
C ARG A 192 25.19 13.28 -21.17
N ARG A 193 24.45 12.21 -21.50
CA ARG A 193 25.01 10.98 -22.06
C ARG A 193 25.70 11.22 -23.40
N GLN A 194 25.08 12.00 -24.29
CA GLN A 194 25.65 12.35 -25.59
C GLN A 194 26.91 13.20 -25.43
N GLN A 195 26.87 14.23 -24.58
CA GLN A 195 28.04 15.07 -24.29
C GLN A 195 29.20 14.25 -23.73
N HIS A 196 28.93 13.27 -22.85
CA HIS A 196 29.96 12.37 -22.35
C HIS A 196 30.54 11.48 -23.46
N ALA A 197 29.69 10.89 -24.31
CA ALA A 197 30.12 10.07 -25.43
C ALA A 197 30.96 10.86 -26.45
N ASP A 198 30.63 12.12 -26.70
CA ASP A 198 31.37 13.01 -27.61
C ASP A 198 32.73 13.43 -27.04
N ASN A 199 32.80 13.66 -25.72
CA ASN A 199 34.02 14.10 -25.04
C ASN A 199 34.99 12.94 -24.74
N ALA A 200 34.46 11.74 -24.50
CA ALA A 200 35.21 10.58 -24.04
C ALA A 200 34.66 9.26 -24.63
N PRO A 201 34.83 9.01 -25.95
CA PRO A 201 34.21 7.88 -26.64
C PRO A 201 34.71 6.50 -26.18
N ASP A 202 35.91 6.44 -25.61
CA ASP A 202 36.54 5.20 -25.14
C ASP A 202 36.34 4.97 -23.62
N GLU A 203 35.64 5.87 -22.92
CA GLU A 203 35.37 5.73 -21.48
C GLU A 203 34.09 4.92 -21.19
N ALA A 204 33.94 4.52 -19.93
CA ALA A 204 32.73 3.86 -19.45
C ALA A 204 31.48 4.74 -19.67
N PRO A 205 30.27 4.14 -19.71
CA PRO A 205 29.03 4.88 -19.87
C PRO A 205 28.89 6.03 -18.86
N TYR A 206 28.19 7.09 -19.26
CA TYR A 206 27.96 8.26 -18.43
C TYR A 206 27.41 7.89 -17.04
N ARG A 207 28.04 8.47 -16.01
CA ARG A 207 27.66 8.32 -14.61
C ARG A 207 27.20 9.67 -14.06
N LEU A 208 26.15 9.65 -13.25
CA LEU A 208 25.62 10.84 -12.62
C LEU A 208 26.66 11.46 -11.67
N THR A 209 27.00 12.72 -11.92
CA THR A 209 27.96 13.49 -11.12
C THR A 209 27.26 14.22 -9.97
N TRP A 210 28.03 14.66 -8.98
CA TRP A 210 27.51 15.51 -7.90
C TRP A 210 26.89 16.81 -8.44
N GLU A 211 27.56 17.45 -9.41
CA GLU A 211 27.08 18.69 -10.04
C GLU A 211 25.73 18.47 -10.74
N ALA A 212 25.60 17.40 -11.53
CA ALA A 212 24.34 17.06 -12.19
C ALA A 212 23.22 16.76 -11.17
N LEU A 213 23.56 16.13 -10.04
CA LEU A 213 22.61 15.86 -8.96
C LEU A 213 22.13 17.14 -8.28
N VAL A 214 23.02 18.10 -8.03
CA VAL A 214 22.70 19.42 -7.47
C VAL A 214 21.88 20.25 -8.46
N ASP A 215 22.17 20.16 -9.77
CA ASP A 215 21.37 20.82 -10.81
C ASP A 215 19.92 20.31 -10.81
N GLU A 216 19.72 18.98 -10.76
CA GLU A 216 18.37 18.40 -10.69
C GLU A 216 17.64 18.77 -9.39
N TRP A 217 18.36 18.82 -8.26
CA TRP A 217 17.82 19.33 -7.00
C TRP A 217 17.34 20.78 -7.13
N GLY A 218 18.15 21.65 -7.75
CA GLY A 218 17.78 23.04 -8.00
C GLY A 218 16.58 23.19 -8.93
N ILE A 219 16.47 22.33 -9.96
CA ILE A 219 15.29 22.27 -10.83
C ILE A 219 14.04 21.89 -10.03
N ALA A 220 14.10 20.84 -9.20
CA ALA A 220 12.99 20.41 -8.37
C ALA A 220 12.54 21.50 -7.37
N LEU A 221 13.48 22.25 -6.80
CA LEU A 221 13.21 23.35 -5.89
C LEU A 221 12.54 24.55 -6.61
N ARG A 222 13.06 24.96 -7.78
CA ARG A 222 12.44 26.01 -8.61
C ARG A 222 11.03 25.67 -9.06
N HIS A 223 10.78 24.39 -9.34
CA HIS A 223 9.45 23.90 -9.68
C HIS A 223 8.41 24.08 -8.57
N LEU A 224 8.82 24.09 -7.29
CA LEU A 224 7.91 24.37 -6.18
C LEU A 224 7.77 25.88 -5.91
N ALA A 225 8.91 26.58 -5.84
CA ALA A 225 8.97 27.92 -5.24
C ALA A 225 9.36 29.05 -6.21
N GLY A 226 9.58 28.75 -7.49
CA GLY A 226 10.04 29.72 -8.48
C GLY A 226 11.53 30.06 -8.33
N ASP A 227 11.95 31.17 -8.92
CA ASP A 227 13.38 31.57 -8.93
C ASP A 227 13.86 32.09 -7.56
N ASP A 228 12.96 32.56 -6.71
CA ASP A 228 13.25 33.06 -5.35
C ASP A 228 13.28 31.94 -4.29
N ALA A 229 13.39 30.68 -4.71
CA ALA A 229 13.27 29.54 -3.82
C ALA A 229 14.42 29.47 -2.79
N GLU A 230 14.08 29.48 -1.51
CA GLU A 230 15.06 29.28 -0.46
C GLU A 230 15.47 27.81 -0.35
N ALA A 231 16.79 27.56 -0.37
CA ALA A 231 17.37 26.23 -0.14
C ALA A 231 16.95 25.62 1.22
N SER A 232 16.60 26.47 2.19
CA SER A 232 16.13 26.10 3.53
C SER A 232 14.85 25.26 3.52
N LEU A 233 14.00 25.40 2.49
CA LEU A 233 12.71 24.72 2.38
C LEU A 233 12.89 23.21 2.11
N ALA A 234 13.89 22.86 1.31
CA ALA A 234 14.12 21.51 0.82
C ALA A 234 15.62 21.16 0.81
N PRO A 235 16.32 21.21 1.95
CA PRO A 235 17.78 21.34 2.01
C PRO A 235 18.56 20.05 1.73
N ALA A 236 17.88 18.92 1.55
CA ALA A 236 18.55 17.62 1.50
C ALA A 236 18.27 16.84 0.21
N ILE A 237 19.18 15.92 -0.08
CA ILE A 237 19.02 14.86 -1.07
C ILE A 237 19.17 13.55 -0.31
N HIS A 238 18.17 12.66 -0.40
CA HIS A 238 18.28 11.32 0.17
C HIS A 238 18.60 10.33 -0.95
N ILE A 239 19.55 9.44 -0.70
CA ILE A 239 19.83 8.31 -1.59
C ILE A 239 19.58 7.04 -0.80
N GLU A 240 18.63 6.26 -1.28
CA GLU A 240 18.31 4.95 -0.76
C GLU A 240 18.90 3.88 -1.67
N THR A 241 19.92 3.18 -1.18
CA THR A 241 20.52 2.05 -1.86
C THR A 241 19.77 0.77 -1.50
N VAL A 242 19.23 0.10 -2.51
CA VAL A 242 18.44 -1.13 -2.40
C VAL A 242 19.17 -2.27 -3.11
N ARG A 243 19.30 -3.40 -2.42
CA ARG A 243 19.88 -4.61 -3.02
C ARG A 243 18.86 -5.30 -3.92
N LEU A 244 19.27 -5.60 -5.15
CA LEU A 244 18.49 -6.32 -6.16
C LEU A 244 18.97 -7.75 -6.26
N TYR A 245 18.10 -8.70 -5.92
CA TYR A 245 18.46 -10.12 -5.90
C TYR A 245 18.32 -10.75 -7.27
N ARG A 246 19.32 -11.52 -7.68
CA ARG A 246 19.24 -12.23 -8.96
C ARG A 246 18.55 -13.58 -8.80
N SER A 247 17.49 -13.79 -9.57
CA SER A 247 16.78 -15.05 -9.63
C SER A 247 17.66 -16.14 -10.26
N ARG A 248 18.00 -17.18 -9.49
CA ARG A 248 18.75 -18.33 -10.02
C ARG A 248 17.97 -19.14 -11.08
N LYS A 249 16.65 -18.97 -11.16
CA LYS A 249 15.79 -19.66 -12.15
C LYS A 249 15.75 -18.91 -13.47
N THR A 250 15.52 -17.59 -13.42
CA THR A 250 15.22 -16.75 -14.59
C THR A 250 16.37 -15.82 -14.97
N GLY A 251 17.35 -15.57 -14.11
CA GLY A 251 18.43 -14.60 -14.30
C GLY A 251 18.02 -13.14 -14.07
N GLU A 252 16.73 -12.87 -13.88
CA GLU A 252 16.18 -11.53 -13.66
C GLU A 252 16.45 -11.00 -12.24
N LEU A 253 16.60 -9.69 -12.12
CA LEU A 253 16.68 -8.97 -10.85
C LEU A 253 15.30 -8.82 -10.21
N ASN A 254 15.24 -8.97 -8.89
CA ASN A 254 14.04 -8.80 -8.08
C ASN A 254 14.33 -7.95 -6.83
N PRO A 255 13.68 -6.78 -6.66
CA PRO A 255 12.78 -6.15 -7.63
C PRO A 255 13.51 -5.80 -8.93
N ARG A 256 12.78 -5.60 -10.04
CA ARG A 256 13.38 -4.99 -11.22
C ARG A 256 13.76 -3.54 -10.90
N PRO A 257 14.81 -2.96 -11.50
CA PRO A 257 15.19 -1.57 -11.24
C PRO A 257 14.05 -0.57 -11.43
N GLU A 258 13.23 -0.74 -12.48
CA GLU A 258 12.01 0.05 -12.73
C GLU A 258 10.93 -0.14 -11.65
N GLN A 259 10.83 -1.34 -11.06
CA GLN A 259 9.89 -1.60 -9.96
C GLN A 259 10.33 -0.96 -8.65
N ALA A 260 11.61 -0.64 -8.50
CA ALA A 260 12.07 0.23 -7.41
C ALA A 260 11.60 1.68 -7.64
N ALA A 261 11.40 2.13 -8.88
CA ALA A 261 10.83 3.45 -9.18
C ALA A 261 9.36 3.58 -8.77
N ALA A 262 8.60 2.47 -8.73
CA ALA A 262 7.23 2.46 -8.23
C ALA A 262 7.11 2.83 -6.73
N MET A 263 8.24 2.99 -6.01
CA MET A 263 8.29 3.50 -4.64
C MET A 263 8.04 5.02 -4.55
N PHE A 264 8.04 5.74 -5.67
CA PHE A 264 7.87 7.21 -5.70
C PHE A 264 6.43 7.70 -5.95
N ASN A 265 5.53 6.87 -6.49
CA ASN A 265 4.18 7.32 -6.85
C ASN A 265 3.17 7.15 -5.70
N SER A 266 2.18 8.06 -5.58
CA SER A 266 0.91 7.65 -4.99
C SER A 266 0.31 6.59 -5.92
N PHE A 267 -0.04 5.45 -5.33
CA PHE A 267 -0.59 4.29 -6.04
C PHE A 267 -1.85 4.62 -6.87
N PHE A 268 -2.49 5.78 -6.63
CA PHE A 268 -3.79 6.12 -7.18
C PHE A 268 -3.78 7.18 -8.29
N LEU A 269 -2.62 7.74 -8.69
CA LEU A 269 -2.60 8.88 -9.61
C LEU A 269 -3.19 8.56 -10.99
N GLU A 270 -2.90 7.37 -11.53
CA GLU A 270 -3.45 6.92 -12.81
C GLU A 270 -4.96 6.69 -12.72
N GLU A 271 -5.43 6.09 -11.62
CA GLU A 271 -6.83 5.85 -11.35
C GLU A 271 -7.60 7.15 -11.14
N LEU A 272 -7.03 8.13 -10.44
CA LEU A 272 -7.63 9.45 -10.25
C LEU A 272 -7.77 10.19 -11.60
N ALA A 273 -6.75 10.11 -12.47
CA ALA A 273 -6.83 10.68 -13.82
C ALA A 273 -7.90 9.98 -14.68
N LEU A 274 -8.04 8.65 -14.57
CA LEU A 274 -9.11 7.91 -15.22
C LEU A 274 -10.49 8.35 -14.72
N LEU A 275 -10.65 8.51 -13.40
CA LEU A 275 -11.91 8.94 -12.80
C LEU A 275 -12.32 10.35 -13.22
N GLN A 276 -11.36 11.27 -13.43
CA GLN A 276 -11.64 12.61 -13.94
C GLN A 276 -12.21 12.62 -15.36
N GLN A 277 -11.91 11.59 -16.17
CA GLN A 277 -12.40 11.49 -17.54
C GLN A 277 -13.78 10.80 -17.65
N GLN A 278 -14.26 10.21 -16.56
CA GLN A 278 -15.54 9.49 -16.51
C GLN A 278 -16.67 10.40 -16.02
N ASP A 279 -17.89 10.16 -16.50
CA ASP A 279 -19.08 10.84 -16.00
C ASP A 279 -19.38 10.34 -14.56
N PRO A 280 -19.44 11.21 -13.54
CA PRO A 280 -19.79 10.82 -12.17
C PRO A 280 -21.10 10.03 -12.05
N ALA A 281 -22.04 10.19 -12.98
CA ALA A 281 -23.28 9.41 -13.02
C ALA A 281 -23.06 7.91 -13.32
N THR A 282 -21.90 7.54 -13.86
CA THR A 282 -21.53 6.15 -14.17
C THR A 282 -20.78 5.46 -13.03
N PHE A 283 -20.44 6.19 -11.96
CA PHE A 283 -19.68 5.63 -10.85
C PHE A 283 -20.46 4.52 -10.13
N PRO A 284 -19.79 3.43 -9.72
CA PRO A 284 -20.39 2.45 -8.82
C PRO A 284 -20.91 3.14 -7.55
N ALA A 285 -22.04 2.69 -7.03
CA ALA A 285 -22.72 3.34 -5.90
C ALA A 285 -21.81 3.59 -4.68
N ALA A 286 -20.89 2.67 -4.39
CA ALA A 286 -19.90 2.82 -3.33
C ALA A 286 -18.95 4.01 -3.57
N LEU A 287 -18.44 4.14 -4.79
CA LEU A 287 -17.54 5.22 -5.19
C LEU A 287 -18.28 6.56 -5.27
N ALA A 288 -19.49 6.55 -5.85
CA ALA A 288 -20.36 7.73 -5.89
C ALA A 288 -20.71 8.22 -4.47
N GLN A 289 -20.96 7.30 -3.53
CA GLN A 289 -21.20 7.64 -2.13
C GLN A 289 -19.94 8.16 -1.43
N TYR A 290 -18.76 7.62 -1.76
CA TYR A 290 -17.48 8.06 -1.20
C TYR A 290 -17.06 9.46 -1.68
N LEU A 291 -17.19 9.73 -2.98
CA LEU A 291 -16.84 11.01 -3.60
C LEU A 291 -17.97 12.04 -3.56
N GLY A 292 -19.16 11.60 -3.16
CA GLY A 292 -20.37 12.43 -3.10
C GLY A 292 -20.30 13.50 -2.01
N PRO A 293 -21.24 14.45 -2.03
CA PRO A 293 -21.29 15.51 -1.03
C PRO A 293 -21.52 14.93 0.37
N ASP A 294 -20.96 15.61 1.38
CA ASP A 294 -21.23 15.30 2.78
C ASP A 294 -22.74 15.23 3.06
N SER A 295 -23.14 14.24 3.87
CA SER A 295 -24.51 14.18 4.34
C SER A 295 -24.82 15.39 5.24
N PRO A 296 -25.88 16.16 4.95
CA PRO A 296 -26.28 17.30 5.78
C PRO A 296 -26.42 16.92 7.24
N ALA A 297 -26.03 17.80 8.16
CA ALA A 297 -26.14 17.53 9.60
C ALA A 297 -27.57 17.17 10.04
N ALA A 298 -28.59 17.72 9.36
CA ALA A 298 -30.00 17.42 9.60
C ALA A 298 -30.42 15.99 9.23
N GLU A 299 -29.64 15.29 8.40
CA GLU A 299 -29.86 13.88 8.04
C GLU A 299 -29.11 12.92 8.98
N ARG A 300 -28.29 13.44 9.89
CA ARG A 300 -27.57 12.64 10.88
C ARG A 300 -28.52 12.27 12.01
N THR A 301 -28.61 10.97 12.28
CA THR A 301 -29.42 10.47 13.39
C THR A 301 -28.52 10.16 14.58
N ASP A 302 -28.83 10.75 15.74
CA ASP A 302 -28.25 10.31 17.01
C ASP A 302 -28.87 8.97 17.41
N LEU A 303 -28.06 7.91 17.36
CA LEU A 303 -28.51 6.56 17.69
C LEU A 303 -28.92 6.43 19.17
N LEU A 304 -28.35 7.24 20.06
CA LEU A 304 -28.65 7.21 21.49
C LEU A 304 -29.93 7.99 21.82
N ALA A 305 -30.46 8.77 20.88
CA ALA A 305 -31.70 9.50 21.04
C ALA A 305 -32.92 8.60 20.72
N GLY A 306 -33.80 8.44 21.72
CA GLY A 306 -35.06 7.73 21.56
C GLY A 306 -34.88 6.24 21.21
N ASP A 307 -35.67 5.74 20.27
CA ASP A 307 -35.74 4.32 19.93
C ASP A 307 -34.82 3.92 18.77
N GLU A 308 -33.97 4.83 18.27
CA GLU A 308 -33.24 4.59 17.03
C GLU A 308 -32.28 3.40 17.15
N LEU A 309 -31.53 3.28 18.25
CA LEU A 309 -30.66 2.12 18.48
C LEU A 309 -31.45 0.80 18.47
N ALA A 310 -32.63 0.77 19.09
CA ALA A 310 -33.50 -0.41 19.11
C ALA A 310 -33.95 -0.80 17.68
N ARG A 311 -34.18 0.19 16.80
CA ARG A 311 -34.50 -0.07 15.39
C ARG A 311 -33.33 -0.70 14.64
N GLN A 312 -32.10 -0.33 14.96
CA GLN A 312 -30.89 -0.88 14.32
C GLN A 312 -30.56 -2.31 14.75
N VAL A 313 -31.10 -2.77 15.89
CA VAL A 313 -30.90 -4.14 16.41
C VAL A 313 -32.15 -5.02 16.35
N ARG A 314 -33.14 -4.64 15.52
CA ARG A 314 -34.34 -5.47 15.34
C ARG A 314 -33.98 -6.84 14.75
N PRO A 315 -34.72 -7.92 15.06
CA PRO A 315 -34.45 -9.25 14.52
C PRO A 315 -34.37 -9.30 12.98
N ALA A 316 -35.12 -8.45 12.28
CA ALA A 316 -35.10 -8.38 10.82
C ALA A 316 -33.76 -7.90 10.22
N LEU A 317 -32.91 -7.25 11.02
CA LEU A 317 -31.57 -6.79 10.62
C LEU A 317 -30.46 -7.67 11.19
N MET A 318 -30.77 -8.63 12.06
CA MET A 318 -29.76 -9.51 12.64
C MET A 318 -29.23 -10.48 11.56
N PRO A 319 -27.90 -10.70 11.51
CA PRO A 319 -27.33 -11.71 10.63
C PRO A 319 -27.85 -13.10 11.03
N ALA A 320 -27.94 -13.99 10.05
CA ALA A 320 -28.26 -15.38 10.29
C ALA A 320 -27.06 -16.15 10.84
N GLY A 321 -25.84 -15.73 10.50
CA GLY A 321 -24.62 -16.25 11.09
C GLY A 321 -24.20 -15.48 12.32
N ARG A 322 -23.86 -16.23 13.37
CA ARG A 322 -23.16 -15.74 14.55
C ARG A 322 -21.85 -16.49 14.65
N TRP A 323 -20.78 -15.77 14.94
CA TRP A 323 -19.49 -16.42 15.17
C TRP A 323 -19.56 -17.35 16.38
N PRO A 324 -18.88 -18.51 16.37
CA PRO A 324 -18.93 -19.48 17.47
C PRO A 324 -18.10 -19.02 18.69
N ALA A 325 -18.35 -17.81 19.18
CA ALA A 325 -17.83 -17.25 20.43
C ALA A 325 -18.75 -17.58 21.60
N ALA A 326 -18.23 -17.45 22.83
CA ALA A 326 -18.96 -17.76 24.07
C ALA A 326 -20.39 -17.21 24.04
N PRO A 327 -21.43 -18.02 24.33
CA PRO A 327 -22.83 -17.59 24.22
C PRO A 327 -23.19 -16.39 25.10
N HIS A 328 -22.47 -16.20 26.21
CA HIS A 328 -22.66 -15.10 27.15
C HIS A 328 -21.82 -13.84 26.83
N GLU A 329 -21.04 -13.87 25.75
CA GLU A 329 -20.25 -12.75 25.25
C GLU A 329 -20.75 -12.32 23.86
N PRO A 330 -21.98 -11.79 23.73
CA PRO A 330 -22.44 -11.22 22.47
C PRO A 330 -21.66 -9.94 22.13
N LEU A 331 -21.69 -9.53 20.87
CA LEU A 331 -21.29 -8.19 20.48
C LEU A 331 -22.01 -7.16 21.35
N VAL A 332 -21.35 -6.06 21.70
CA VAL A 332 -22.04 -4.97 22.40
C VAL A 332 -23.07 -4.32 21.49
N LEU A 333 -24.08 -3.66 22.07
CA LEU A 333 -25.25 -3.17 21.34
C LEU A 333 -24.92 -2.29 20.13
N ALA A 334 -23.91 -1.41 20.25
CA ALA A 334 -23.45 -0.56 19.14
C ALA A 334 -22.79 -1.36 18.01
N GLN A 335 -22.05 -2.44 18.33
CA GLN A 335 -21.47 -3.34 17.33
C GLN A 335 -22.57 -4.16 16.63
N GLN A 336 -23.59 -4.63 17.37
CA GLN A 336 -24.75 -5.30 16.77
C GLN A 336 -25.50 -4.38 15.80
N ALA A 337 -25.72 -3.12 16.20
CA ALA A 337 -26.33 -2.12 15.34
C ALA A 337 -25.50 -1.86 14.07
N ALA A 338 -24.17 -1.79 14.20
CA ALA A 338 -23.27 -1.64 13.06
C ALA A 338 -23.31 -2.85 12.12
N VAL A 339 -23.25 -4.08 12.64
CA VAL A 339 -23.38 -5.31 11.85
C VAL A 339 -24.72 -5.36 11.12
N GLY A 340 -25.82 -5.11 11.83
CA GLY A 340 -27.16 -5.12 11.22
C GLY A 340 -27.29 -4.05 10.14
N ARG A 341 -26.69 -2.87 10.34
CA ARG A 341 -26.66 -1.81 9.33
C ARG A 341 -25.85 -2.22 8.11
N ILE A 342 -24.67 -2.82 8.28
CA ILE A 342 -23.85 -3.33 7.17
C ILE A 342 -24.66 -4.33 6.34
N MET A 343 -25.31 -5.30 6.99
CA MET A 343 -26.10 -6.34 6.31
C MET A 343 -27.35 -5.80 5.60
N ALA A 344 -27.91 -4.70 6.10
CA ALA A 344 -29.05 -4.03 5.47
C ALA A 344 -28.65 -3.20 4.24
N THR A 345 -27.38 -2.77 4.19
CA THR A 345 -26.94 -1.70 3.27
C THR A 345 -26.03 -2.25 2.15
N VAL A 346 -25.17 -3.21 2.47
CA VAL A 346 -24.19 -3.80 1.55
C VAL A 346 -24.74 -5.11 0.96
N GLY A 347 -24.66 -5.27 -0.36
CA GLY A 347 -24.85 -6.58 -1.03
C GLY A 347 -26.28 -6.99 -1.40
N ARG A 348 -27.32 -6.16 -1.18
CA ARG A 348 -28.69 -6.44 -1.69
C ARG A 348 -28.97 -5.64 -2.96
N ALA A 349 -29.10 -6.36 -4.08
CA ALA A 349 -29.36 -5.82 -5.41
C ALA A 349 -30.85 -5.77 -5.78
N ASP A 350 -31.75 -5.79 -4.79
CA ASP A 350 -33.19 -5.77 -5.06
C ASP A 350 -33.69 -4.33 -5.21
N GLY A 351 -33.49 -3.77 -6.40
CA GLY A 351 -34.37 -2.78 -7.02
C GLY A 351 -34.42 -1.35 -6.46
N ALA A 352 -33.87 -1.06 -5.28
CA ALA A 352 -33.80 0.31 -4.78
C ALA A 352 -32.60 0.51 -3.86
N GLN A 353 -31.53 1.11 -4.41
CA GLN A 353 -30.41 1.71 -3.69
C GLN A 353 -29.55 0.71 -2.88
N SER A 354 -28.68 -0.05 -3.56
CA SER A 354 -27.48 -0.56 -2.88
C SER A 354 -26.61 0.64 -2.48
N ARG A 355 -26.53 0.95 -1.19
CA ARG A 355 -25.66 2.00 -0.65
C ARG A 355 -24.33 1.35 -0.28
N GLY A 356 -23.48 1.19 -1.30
CA GLY A 356 -22.30 0.32 -1.27
C GLY A 356 -21.16 0.73 -0.35
N LEU A 357 -21.39 1.54 0.68
CA LEU A 357 -20.35 1.91 1.65
C LEU A 357 -20.96 2.18 3.03
N VAL A 358 -20.37 1.58 4.06
CA VAL A 358 -20.69 1.84 5.47
C VAL A 358 -19.39 2.11 6.22
N ALA A 359 -19.28 3.30 6.80
CA ALA A 359 -18.18 3.64 7.69
C ALA A 359 -18.55 3.32 9.14
N VAL A 360 -17.69 2.58 9.84
CA VAL A 360 -17.83 2.31 11.27
C VAL A 360 -16.63 2.92 11.98
N ASN A 361 -16.87 3.97 12.74
CA ASN A 361 -15.84 4.56 13.59
C ASN A 361 -15.83 3.87 14.96
N GLY A 362 -14.66 3.39 15.36
CA GLY A 362 -14.45 2.81 16.68
C GLY A 362 -13.14 3.35 17.27
N PRO A 363 -13.18 4.04 18.42
CA PRO A 363 -11.97 4.40 19.19
C PRO A 363 -11.04 3.20 19.46
N PRO A 364 -9.77 3.41 19.84
CA PRO A 364 -8.86 2.33 20.23
C PRO A 364 -9.50 1.44 21.32
N GLY A 365 -9.32 0.11 21.21
CA GLY A 365 -9.88 -0.86 22.16
C GLY A 365 -11.37 -1.20 22.01
N THR A 366 -12.12 -0.59 21.08
CA THR A 366 -13.57 -0.84 20.92
C THR A 366 -13.95 -2.12 20.14
N GLY A 367 -13.00 -3.05 19.95
CA GLY A 367 -13.28 -4.37 19.38
C GLY A 367 -13.67 -4.37 17.90
N LYS A 368 -13.05 -3.53 17.05
CA LYS A 368 -13.29 -3.50 15.60
C LYS A 368 -13.09 -4.88 14.93
N THR A 369 -12.07 -5.62 15.35
CA THR A 369 -11.83 -7.01 14.87
C THR A 369 -12.96 -7.95 15.31
N THR A 370 -13.51 -7.74 16.51
CA THR A 370 -14.63 -8.52 17.03
C THR A 370 -15.90 -8.32 16.21
N LEU A 371 -16.13 -7.09 15.71
CA LEU A 371 -17.26 -6.79 14.80
C LEU A 371 -17.19 -7.61 13.50
N LEU A 372 -15.99 -7.81 12.94
CA LEU A 372 -15.81 -8.58 11.69
C LEU A 372 -16.23 -10.05 11.82
N ARG A 373 -16.21 -10.62 13.04
CA ARG A 373 -16.51 -12.03 13.29
C ARG A 373 -17.91 -12.41 12.80
N ASP A 374 -18.93 -11.62 13.18
CA ASP A 374 -20.31 -11.93 12.79
C ASP A 374 -20.57 -11.67 11.30
N LEU A 375 -19.86 -10.71 10.67
CA LEU A 375 -19.90 -10.52 9.22
C LEU A 375 -19.37 -11.76 8.48
N VAL A 376 -18.23 -12.29 8.92
CA VAL A 376 -17.63 -13.49 8.33
C VAL A 376 -18.51 -14.72 8.57
N ALA A 377 -19.04 -14.88 9.78
CA ALA A 377 -19.93 -15.99 10.11
C ALA A 377 -21.18 -16.00 9.24
N ASP A 378 -21.79 -14.83 8.99
CA ASP A 378 -22.96 -14.72 8.13
C ASP A 378 -22.64 -15.09 6.68
N ALA A 379 -21.52 -14.63 6.12
CA ALA A 379 -21.09 -15.03 4.78
C ALA A 379 -20.91 -16.56 4.67
N VAL A 380 -20.33 -17.20 5.70
CA VAL A 380 -20.20 -18.66 5.77
C VAL A 380 -21.57 -19.33 5.81
N VAL A 381 -22.51 -18.84 6.63
CA VAL A 381 -23.87 -19.39 6.72
C VAL A 381 -24.65 -19.21 5.41
N GLN A 382 -24.48 -18.08 4.72
CA GLN A 382 -25.09 -17.87 3.41
C GLN A 382 -24.60 -18.89 2.38
N ARG A 383 -23.28 -19.15 2.32
CA ARG A 383 -22.71 -20.22 1.48
C ARG A 383 -23.25 -21.60 1.88
N ALA A 384 -23.26 -21.90 3.17
CA ALA A 384 -23.75 -23.18 3.68
C ALA A 384 -25.22 -23.43 3.31
N ARG A 385 -26.07 -22.40 3.34
CA ARG A 385 -27.47 -22.48 2.89
C ARG A 385 -27.59 -22.78 1.40
N ARG A 386 -26.77 -22.13 0.57
CA ARG A 386 -26.74 -22.39 -0.89
C ARG A 386 -26.30 -23.82 -1.19
N ILE A 387 -25.27 -24.30 -0.48
CA ILE A 387 -24.78 -25.68 -0.61
C ILE A 387 -25.82 -26.70 -0.12
N ALA A 388 -26.49 -26.43 1.00
CA ALA A 388 -27.52 -27.31 1.56
C ALA A 388 -28.79 -27.39 0.70
N ALA A 389 -29.01 -26.43 -0.20
CA ALA A 389 -30.12 -26.44 -1.14
C ALA A 389 -29.84 -27.28 -2.41
N LEU A 390 -28.61 -27.76 -2.60
CA LEU A 390 -28.25 -28.63 -3.73
C LEU A 390 -28.81 -30.04 -3.53
N GLU A 391 -29.33 -30.65 -4.60
CA GLU A 391 -29.82 -32.03 -4.54
C GLU A 391 -28.67 -33.04 -4.48
N HIS A 392 -27.56 -32.71 -5.15
CA HIS A 392 -26.37 -33.56 -5.23
C HIS A 392 -25.07 -32.78 -4.97
N PRO A 393 -24.13 -33.32 -4.17
CA PRO A 393 -22.85 -32.65 -3.87
C PRO A 393 -22.02 -32.25 -5.10
N ARG A 394 -22.16 -33.00 -6.21
CA ARG A 394 -21.48 -32.68 -7.48
C ARG A 394 -21.87 -31.33 -8.06
N GLU A 395 -23.09 -30.86 -7.77
CA GLU A 395 -23.60 -29.58 -8.25
C GLU A 395 -22.91 -28.39 -7.61
N LEU A 396 -22.04 -28.60 -6.62
CA LEU A 396 -21.20 -27.56 -6.04
C LEU A 396 -20.16 -27.04 -7.05
N PHE A 397 -19.74 -27.90 -7.97
CA PHE A 397 -18.66 -27.64 -8.89
C PHE A 397 -19.21 -27.25 -10.27
N SER A 398 -18.51 -26.33 -10.92
CA SER A 398 -18.70 -26.01 -12.33
C SER A 398 -17.95 -27.00 -13.21
N ASP A 399 -18.24 -27.00 -14.51
CA ASP A 399 -17.52 -27.82 -15.49
C ASP A 399 -16.08 -27.34 -15.75
N ARG A 400 -15.65 -26.25 -15.08
CA ARG A 400 -14.29 -25.73 -15.18
C ARG A 400 -13.36 -26.44 -14.19
N THR A 401 -12.16 -26.76 -14.65
CA THR A 401 -11.05 -27.20 -13.81
C THR A 401 -10.00 -26.09 -13.72
N ALA A 402 -9.43 -25.93 -12.53
CA ALA A 402 -8.26 -25.08 -12.30
C ALA A 402 -7.00 -25.95 -12.31
N HIS A 403 -5.92 -25.40 -12.87
CA HIS A 403 -4.60 -26.02 -12.89
C HIS A 403 -3.71 -25.32 -11.86
N ALA A 404 -3.37 -26.02 -10.78
CA ALA A 404 -2.42 -25.49 -9.81
C ALA A 404 -0.98 -25.61 -10.33
N ASP A 405 -0.31 -24.49 -10.59
CA ASP A 405 1.14 -24.48 -10.90
C ASP A 405 1.96 -24.62 -9.60
N GLY A 406 2.10 -25.87 -9.16
CA GLY A 406 2.91 -26.25 -8.01
C GLY A 406 4.24 -26.86 -8.44
N SER A 407 5.34 -26.45 -7.80
CA SER A 407 6.71 -26.99 -7.97
C SER A 407 6.90 -28.46 -7.55
N VAL A 408 5.83 -29.23 -7.42
CA VAL A 408 5.84 -30.65 -7.06
C VAL A 408 5.12 -31.41 -8.16
N LYS A 409 5.73 -32.51 -8.62
CA LYS A 409 5.39 -33.37 -9.78
C LYS A 409 3.99 -34.02 -9.80
N PHE A 410 2.98 -33.42 -9.18
CA PHE A 410 1.59 -33.87 -9.23
C PHE A 410 0.72 -32.76 -9.81
N TYR A 411 0.36 -32.92 -11.08
CA TYR A 411 -0.69 -32.13 -11.72
C TYR A 411 -2.01 -32.54 -11.07
N THR A 412 -2.64 -31.63 -10.35
CA THR A 412 -3.98 -31.86 -9.79
C THR A 412 -4.93 -30.89 -10.48
N GLU A 413 -5.76 -31.42 -11.38
CA GLU A 413 -6.93 -30.70 -11.88
C GLU A 413 -7.95 -30.62 -10.75
N ALA A 414 -8.23 -29.41 -10.26
CA ALA A 414 -9.20 -29.20 -9.20
C ALA A 414 -10.49 -28.61 -9.79
N PRO A 415 -11.67 -29.21 -9.55
CA PRO A 415 -12.92 -28.65 -10.01
C PRO A 415 -13.21 -27.30 -9.33
N VAL A 416 -13.61 -26.31 -10.13
CA VAL A 416 -13.87 -24.94 -9.66
C VAL A 416 -15.29 -24.85 -9.10
N LEU A 417 -15.47 -24.21 -7.94
CA LEU A 417 -16.79 -23.94 -7.37
C LEU A 417 -17.66 -23.12 -8.33
N ARG A 418 -18.97 -23.40 -8.38
CA ARG A 418 -19.88 -22.55 -9.15
C ARG A 418 -19.96 -21.15 -8.59
N GLU A 419 -20.10 -20.19 -9.49
CA GLU A 419 -20.15 -18.77 -9.15
C GLU A 419 -21.36 -18.41 -8.29
N ASP A 420 -22.54 -18.95 -8.57
CA ASP A 420 -23.76 -18.69 -7.81
C ASP A 420 -23.71 -19.17 -6.35
N ILE A 421 -22.83 -20.12 -6.03
CA ILE A 421 -22.57 -20.54 -4.65
C ILE A 421 -21.75 -19.49 -3.90
N VAL A 422 -20.77 -18.86 -4.54
CA VAL A 422 -19.78 -17.98 -3.90
C VAL A 422 -20.12 -16.50 -4.02
N ALA A 423 -20.75 -16.09 -5.11
CA ALA A 423 -21.04 -14.70 -5.47
C ALA A 423 -21.79 -13.94 -4.38
N GLY A 424 -21.30 -12.75 -4.03
CA GLY A 424 -21.87 -11.88 -3.00
C GLY A 424 -21.56 -12.31 -1.58
N THR A 425 -20.69 -13.30 -1.38
CA THR A 425 -20.22 -13.73 -0.05
C THR A 425 -18.70 -13.72 0.05
N GLU A 426 -18.01 -13.22 -0.97
CA GLU A 426 -16.57 -12.95 -0.95
C GLU A 426 -16.25 -11.84 0.04
N ILE A 427 -15.16 -12.01 0.77
CA ILE A 427 -14.68 -11.03 1.74
C ILE A 427 -13.24 -10.72 1.39
N VAL A 428 -12.97 -9.45 1.10
CA VAL A 428 -11.62 -8.92 0.92
C VAL A 428 -11.36 -7.97 2.08
N VAL A 429 -10.32 -8.27 2.86
CA VAL A 429 -9.87 -7.43 3.96
C VAL A 429 -8.57 -6.75 3.55
N THR A 430 -8.53 -5.43 3.60
CA THR A 430 -7.35 -4.63 3.31
C THR A 430 -7.04 -3.70 4.49
N SER A 431 -5.77 -3.34 4.65
CA SER A 431 -5.31 -2.36 5.63
C SER A 431 -4.03 -1.72 5.13
N SER A 432 -3.81 -0.45 5.45
CA SER A 432 -2.53 0.24 5.26
C SER A 432 -1.44 -0.26 6.23
N ASN A 433 -1.82 -0.96 7.29
CA ASN A 433 -0.91 -1.60 8.23
C ASN A 433 -0.92 -3.13 8.05
N ASN A 434 0.21 -3.67 7.60
CA ASN A 434 0.44 -5.11 7.42
C ASN A 434 0.25 -5.93 8.71
N GLU A 435 0.52 -5.36 9.89
CA GLU A 435 0.30 -6.03 11.18
C GLU A 435 -1.20 -6.20 11.46
N ALA A 436 -2.04 -5.21 11.12
CA ALA A 436 -3.48 -5.32 11.30
C ALA A 436 -4.09 -6.46 10.47
N VAL A 437 -3.62 -6.64 9.23
CA VAL A 437 -4.03 -7.78 8.39
C VAL A 437 -3.56 -9.09 9.01
N GLN A 438 -2.32 -9.14 9.50
CA GLN A 438 -1.78 -10.35 10.15
C GLN A 438 -2.58 -10.73 11.38
N ASN A 439 -2.94 -9.77 12.24
CA ASN A 439 -3.73 -10.04 13.44
C ASN A 439 -5.09 -10.62 13.07
N ILE A 440 -5.79 -10.06 12.07
CA ILE A 440 -7.06 -10.61 11.59
C ILE A 440 -6.86 -12.04 11.04
N SER A 441 -5.83 -12.24 10.21
CA SER A 441 -5.56 -13.53 9.57
C SER A 441 -5.14 -14.63 10.54
N PHE A 442 -4.46 -14.28 11.63
CA PHE A 442 -3.92 -15.23 12.60
C PHE A 442 -4.78 -15.40 13.85
N GLU A 443 -5.61 -14.43 14.22
CA GLU A 443 -6.49 -14.58 15.39
C GLU A 443 -7.78 -15.32 15.02
N LEU A 444 -8.44 -14.91 13.93
CA LEU A 444 -9.78 -15.41 13.62
C LEU A 444 -9.85 -16.94 13.44
N PRO A 445 -8.92 -17.64 12.76
CA PRO A 445 -9.00 -19.10 12.61
C PRO A 445 -9.01 -19.88 13.93
N PHE A 446 -8.52 -19.27 15.01
CA PHE A 446 -8.39 -19.91 16.33
C PHE A 446 -9.36 -19.33 17.37
N ALA A 447 -10.09 -18.26 17.04
CA ALA A 447 -10.93 -17.53 17.96
C ALA A 447 -12.33 -18.17 18.12
N ARG A 448 -12.42 -19.40 18.64
CA ARG A 448 -13.70 -20.11 18.88
C ARG A 448 -13.84 -20.54 20.34
N ASP A 449 -15.07 -20.57 20.85
CA ASP A 449 -15.37 -21.29 22.09
C ASP A 449 -15.59 -22.78 21.83
N ASP A 450 -14.55 -23.58 22.07
CA ASP A 450 -14.57 -25.03 21.90
C ASP A 450 -15.51 -25.77 22.88
N LYS A 451 -15.81 -25.18 24.04
CA LYS A 451 -16.70 -25.80 25.03
C LYS A 451 -18.15 -25.67 24.60
N ALA A 452 -18.53 -24.49 24.13
CA ALA A 452 -19.89 -24.21 23.68
C ALA A 452 -20.16 -24.74 22.26
N PHE A 453 -19.14 -24.81 21.40
CA PHE A 453 -19.28 -25.16 19.98
C PHE A 453 -18.28 -26.23 19.52
N ALA A 454 -18.23 -27.36 20.24
CA ALA A 454 -17.34 -28.48 19.91
C ALA A 454 -17.50 -28.96 18.45
N ASP A 455 -18.74 -29.04 17.99
CA ASP A 455 -19.12 -29.57 16.66
C ASP A 455 -19.01 -28.56 15.53
N ALA A 456 -18.67 -27.30 15.80
CA ALA A 456 -18.52 -26.28 14.76
C ALA A 456 -17.24 -26.46 13.92
N ALA A 457 -16.47 -27.53 14.14
CA ALA A 457 -15.18 -27.73 13.49
C ALA A 457 -15.37 -28.23 12.06
N TYR A 458 -14.84 -27.50 11.07
CA TYR A 458 -14.92 -27.88 9.66
C TYR A 458 -13.57 -28.39 9.16
N LEU A 459 -13.54 -29.64 8.67
CA LEU A 459 -12.33 -30.31 8.17
C LEU A 459 -11.09 -30.07 9.06
N PRO A 460 -11.16 -30.42 10.37
CA PRO A 460 -10.14 -30.04 11.35
C PRO A 460 -8.74 -30.56 11.02
N GLU A 461 -8.63 -31.71 10.34
CA GLU A 461 -7.35 -32.26 9.89
C GLU A 461 -6.69 -31.39 8.81
N ALA A 462 -7.47 -30.93 7.82
CA ALA A 462 -6.99 -30.04 6.78
C ALA A 462 -6.61 -28.67 7.35
N ALA A 463 -7.43 -28.14 8.26
CA ALA A 463 -7.16 -26.88 8.95
C ALA A 463 -5.88 -26.98 9.79
N ALA A 464 -5.69 -28.06 10.56
CA ALA A 464 -4.47 -28.30 11.34
C ALA A 464 -3.23 -28.47 10.43
N TRP A 465 -3.38 -29.13 9.28
CA TRP A 465 -2.31 -29.26 8.30
C TRP A 465 -1.88 -27.89 7.74
N LEU A 466 -2.83 -27.01 7.40
CA LEU A 466 -2.58 -25.65 6.95
C LEU A 466 -1.88 -24.81 8.01
N ALA A 467 -2.35 -24.85 9.26
CA ALA A 467 -1.72 -24.15 10.37
C ALA A 467 -0.26 -24.57 10.57
N ARG A 468 0.03 -25.88 10.51
CA ARG A 468 1.41 -26.40 10.60
C ARG A 468 2.28 -25.93 9.42
N LYS A 469 1.75 -25.92 8.20
CA LYS A 469 2.47 -25.40 7.02
C LYS A 469 2.81 -23.91 7.18
N CYS A 470 1.94 -23.15 7.83
CA CYS A 470 2.14 -21.73 8.13
C CYS A 470 2.94 -21.47 9.40
N ARG A 471 3.40 -22.52 10.11
CA ARG A 471 4.09 -22.43 11.41
C ARG A 471 3.28 -21.73 12.50
N LEU A 472 1.95 -21.80 12.41
CA LEU A 472 1.04 -21.24 13.41
C LEU A 472 0.78 -22.27 14.52
N ARG A 473 0.70 -21.80 15.77
CA ARG A 473 0.39 -22.62 16.93
C ARG A 473 -1.12 -22.51 17.25
N GLY A 474 -1.74 -23.65 17.56
CA GLY A 474 -3.17 -23.72 17.91
C GLY A 474 -3.92 -24.73 17.05
N ARG A 475 -5.22 -24.91 17.34
CA ARG A 475 -6.12 -25.75 16.55
C ARG A 475 -7.14 -24.84 15.84
N PRO A 476 -6.98 -24.59 14.54
CA PRO A 476 -7.96 -23.79 13.82
C PRO A 476 -9.26 -24.59 13.67
N TRP A 477 -10.40 -23.89 13.70
CA TRP A 477 -11.71 -24.55 13.70
C TRP A 477 -12.28 -24.81 12.31
N GLY A 478 -11.58 -24.42 11.23
CA GLY A 478 -11.94 -24.78 9.85
C GLY A 478 -12.12 -23.60 8.90
N TRP A 479 -12.36 -22.40 9.42
CA TRP A 479 -12.27 -21.18 8.63
C TRP A 479 -10.80 -20.77 8.43
N TRP A 480 -10.43 -20.39 7.20
CA TRP A 480 -9.07 -19.98 6.86
C TRP A 480 -9.06 -18.81 5.87
N PRO A 481 -8.33 -17.72 6.13
CA PRO A 481 -8.15 -16.63 5.19
C PRO A 481 -7.00 -16.93 4.22
N GLU A 482 -7.18 -16.60 2.95
CA GLU A 482 -6.09 -16.59 1.96
C GLU A 482 -5.40 -15.23 1.96
N ARG A 483 -4.06 -15.22 1.96
CA ARG A 483 -3.25 -13.99 1.93
C ARG A 483 -2.58 -13.83 0.56
N SER A 484 -2.89 -12.76 -0.15
CA SER A 484 -2.16 -12.32 -1.34
C SER A 484 -1.27 -11.12 -0.98
N GLY A 485 0.03 -11.18 -1.31
CA GLY A 485 0.97 -10.08 -1.05
C GLY A 485 2.39 -10.33 -1.57
N ARG A 486 3.18 -9.27 -1.81
CA ARG A 486 4.54 -9.35 -2.40
C ARG A 486 5.67 -9.80 -1.45
N SER A 487 5.38 -9.99 -0.15
CA SER A 487 6.38 -10.44 0.83
C SER A 487 6.89 -11.86 0.50
N SER A 488 8.19 -12.09 0.68
CA SER A 488 8.86 -13.39 0.53
C SER A 488 8.22 -14.53 1.35
N ALA A 489 7.42 -14.21 2.39
CA ALA A 489 6.61 -15.18 3.14
C ALA A 489 5.34 -15.64 2.39
N ALA A 490 4.81 -14.84 1.47
CA ALA A 490 3.62 -15.16 0.68
C ALA A 490 3.91 -16.08 -0.52
N ARG A 491 5.18 -16.26 -0.90
CA ARG A 491 5.58 -17.21 -1.97
C ARG A 491 5.42 -18.69 -1.57
N ARG A 492 4.84 -18.98 -0.41
CA ARG A 492 4.54 -20.35 0.04
C ARG A 492 3.09 -20.78 -0.17
N TRP A 493 2.30 -19.99 -0.89
CA TRP A 493 1.07 -20.50 -1.51
C TRP A 493 1.31 -20.67 -3.01
N PRO A 494 1.02 -21.84 -3.60
CA PRO A 494 0.90 -21.92 -5.04
C PRO A 494 -0.25 -20.99 -5.44
N MET A 495 0.05 -20.00 -6.28
CA MET A 495 -0.96 -19.13 -6.86
C MET A 495 -1.79 -19.97 -7.85
N ARG A 496 -3.10 -20.02 -7.59
CA ARG A 496 -4.21 -20.47 -8.44
C ARG A 496 -4.17 -21.90 -8.97
#